data_AF-A0AAC9ZCZ0-F1
#
_entry.id   AF-A0AAC9ZCZ0-F1
#
_cell.length_a   1.000
_cell.length_b   1.000
_cell.length_c   1.000
_cell.angle_alpha   90.00
_cell.angle_beta   90.00
_cell.angle_gamma   90.00
#
_symmetry.space_group_name_H-M   'P 1'
#
loop_
_entity.id
_entity.type
_entity.pdbx_description
1 polymer ?
#
loop_
_entity_poly.entity_id
_entity_poly.type
_entity_poly.pdbx_seq_one_letter_code
_entity_poly.pdbx_strand_id
1 'polypeptide(L)'
;MGNDQQNWRNDVAHFLAGTLPKATDRPGWNDMASTAYQIGCMALVKLGFADAADWGAVPKDDPELPATMPRWDDICISVLWLANQQNKLSFRLPDGSLPPTRIGNGFVIAMKDPPPPPTPNIIARFGLGCALCNDDVLPLLQQLGLVSNGGWTQQAEFILWRTSPKNWSLEFLRDERFLDAVQKATVTIPDEITAEISELTEISEEHIDELIAWHEEKLAEGREKYGPKARLGEVPTRERAKRSLEFSRRNAIDWVFFRRWRIVDGWLSTKESEAALDIFHDRLAISMRRSVVKRLHPSKPQFFE
;
A
#
# COMPACT_ATOMS: atom_id res chain seq x y z
N MET A 1 7.85 31.20 -8.93
CA MET A 1 7.67 29.86 -9.53
C MET A 1 6.67 29.07 -8.68
N GLY A 2 5.41 29.49 -8.68
CA GLY A 2 4.34 28.81 -7.95
C GLY A 2 3.09 28.85 -8.81
N ASN A 3 2.74 27.73 -9.45
CA ASN A 3 1.41 27.44 -9.97
C ASN A 3 1.22 26.01 -10.55
N ASP A 4 2.27 25.20 -10.70
CA ASP A 4 2.10 23.85 -11.29
C ASP A 4 1.67 22.76 -10.28
N GLN A 5 1.96 22.93 -8.99
CA GLN A 5 1.59 21.93 -7.97
C GLN A 5 0.12 22.00 -7.52
N GLN A 6 -0.63 23.04 -7.89
CA GLN A 6 -2.01 23.22 -7.44
C GLN A 6 -3.06 22.65 -8.41
N ASN A 7 -2.68 22.44 -9.68
CA ASN A 7 -3.60 21.94 -10.71
C ASN A 7 -4.01 20.48 -10.46
N TRP A 8 -3.08 19.62 -10.00
CA TRP A 8 -3.41 18.19 -9.85
C TRP A 8 -4.34 17.89 -8.67
N ARG A 9 -4.43 18.74 -7.64
CA ARG A 9 -5.26 18.47 -6.44
C ARG A 9 -6.72 18.22 -6.82
N ASN A 10 -7.30 19.13 -7.58
CA ASN A 10 -8.72 19.08 -7.91
C ASN A 10 -9.02 17.93 -8.89
N ASP A 11 -8.14 17.69 -9.85
CA ASP A 11 -8.30 16.62 -10.85
C ASP A 11 -8.13 15.24 -10.21
N VAL A 12 -7.17 15.08 -9.31
CA VAL A 12 -7.03 13.88 -8.47
C VAL A 12 -8.29 13.68 -7.63
N ALA A 13 -8.76 14.71 -6.92
CA ALA A 13 -9.95 14.58 -6.09
C ALA A 13 -11.19 14.17 -6.90
N HIS A 14 -11.40 14.78 -8.09
CA HIS A 14 -12.47 14.40 -9.01
C HIS A 14 -12.34 12.94 -9.46
N PHE A 15 -11.14 12.52 -9.85
CA PHE A 15 -10.88 11.14 -10.25
C PHE A 15 -11.18 10.16 -9.11
N LEU A 16 -10.65 10.41 -7.91
CA LEU A 16 -10.88 9.55 -6.74
C LEU A 16 -12.38 9.48 -6.40
N ALA A 17 -13.05 10.63 -6.28
CA ALA A 17 -14.47 10.73 -5.97
C ALA A 17 -15.36 10.02 -6.99
N GLY A 18 -15.03 10.11 -8.28
CA GLY A 18 -15.76 9.46 -9.37
C GLY A 18 -15.47 7.96 -9.54
N THR A 19 -14.40 7.47 -8.92
CA THR A 19 -13.91 6.10 -9.11
C THR A 19 -14.07 5.22 -7.87
N LEU A 20 -14.15 5.82 -6.68
CA LEU A 20 -14.45 5.13 -5.43
C LEU A 20 -15.92 4.63 -5.40
N PRO A 21 -16.18 3.44 -4.85
CA PRO A 21 -17.54 2.94 -4.74
C PRO A 21 -18.34 3.76 -3.71
N LYS A 22 -19.53 4.19 -4.11
CA LYS A 22 -20.45 4.92 -3.22
C LYS A 22 -21.03 3.98 -2.17
N ALA A 23 -21.20 4.48 -0.96
CA ALA A 23 -21.93 3.76 0.06
C ALA A 23 -23.43 3.72 -0.29
N THR A 24 -24.08 2.57 -0.05
CA THR A 24 -25.47 2.33 -0.48
C THR A 24 -26.50 2.78 0.55
N ASP A 25 -26.13 2.81 1.83
CA ASP A 25 -27.00 3.02 2.99
C ASP A 25 -26.65 4.30 3.78
N ARG A 26 -25.64 5.06 3.33
CA ARG A 26 -25.11 6.24 4.02
C ARG A 26 -24.38 7.17 3.03
N PRO A 27 -24.12 8.44 3.41
CA PRO A 27 -23.35 9.36 2.56
C PRO A 27 -21.90 8.92 2.31
N GLY A 28 -21.37 9.34 1.17
CA GLY A 28 -19.95 9.20 0.82
C GLY A 28 -19.56 7.88 0.17
N TRP A 29 -18.33 7.46 0.43
CA TRP A 29 -17.69 6.31 -0.20
C TRP A 29 -17.45 5.20 0.82
N ASN A 30 -17.61 3.96 0.37
CA ASN A 30 -17.34 2.78 1.17
C ASN A 30 -15.99 2.20 0.76
N ASP A 31 -15.06 2.02 1.67
CA ASP A 31 -13.74 1.48 1.33
C ASP A 31 -13.74 -0.03 1.06
N MET A 32 -14.84 -0.73 1.38
CA MET A 32 -15.05 -2.16 1.25
C MET A 32 -13.92 -3.02 1.87
N ALA A 33 -13.18 -2.48 2.84
CA ALA A 33 -11.94 -3.05 3.35
C ALA A 33 -10.93 -3.45 2.24
N SER A 34 -10.96 -2.74 1.11
CA SER A 34 -10.06 -2.93 -0.03
C SER A 34 -8.94 -1.90 0.02
N THR A 35 -7.69 -2.35 -0.05
CA THR A 35 -6.50 -1.48 0.04
C THR A 35 -6.56 -0.25 -0.88
N ALA A 36 -6.92 -0.44 -2.15
CA ALA A 36 -6.99 0.66 -3.11
C ALA A 36 -8.08 1.68 -2.77
N TYR A 37 -9.22 1.22 -2.27
CA TYR A 37 -10.34 2.10 -1.91
C TYR A 37 -10.08 2.82 -0.59
N GLN A 38 -9.52 2.13 0.41
CA GLN A 38 -9.11 2.72 1.68
C GLN A 38 -8.10 3.86 1.46
N ILE A 39 -7.06 3.63 0.66
CA ILE A 39 -6.07 4.65 0.33
C ILE A 39 -6.66 5.77 -0.54
N GLY A 40 -7.63 5.46 -1.40
CA GLY A 40 -8.40 6.48 -2.13
C GLY A 40 -9.20 7.40 -1.20
N CYS A 41 -9.91 6.82 -0.22
CA CYS A 41 -10.64 7.56 0.82
C CYS A 41 -9.68 8.42 1.66
N MET A 42 -8.56 7.85 2.12
CA MET A 42 -7.54 8.59 2.87
C MET A 42 -6.97 9.76 2.06
N ALA A 43 -6.74 9.57 0.76
CA ALA A 43 -6.27 10.64 -0.12
C ALA A 43 -7.30 11.77 -0.24
N LEU A 44 -8.60 11.47 -0.39
CA LEU A 44 -9.65 12.50 -0.39
C LEU A 44 -9.68 13.30 0.91
N VAL A 45 -9.54 12.63 2.05
CA VAL A 45 -9.48 13.29 3.36
C VAL A 45 -8.27 14.21 3.46
N LYS A 46 -7.09 13.71 3.10
CA LYS A 46 -5.83 14.48 3.17
C LYS A 46 -5.76 15.62 2.16
N LEU A 47 -6.45 15.51 1.02
CA LEU A 47 -6.61 16.61 0.07
C LEU A 47 -7.65 17.66 0.52
N GLY A 48 -8.39 17.38 1.61
CA GLY A 48 -9.38 18.26 2.21
C GLY A 48 -10.76 18.24 1.54
N PHE A 49 -11.08 17.19 0.77
CA PHE A 49 -12.38 17.03 0.10
C PHE A 49 -13.37 16.19 0.90
N ALA A 50 -12.91 15.52 1.95
CA ALA A 50 -13.73 14.59 2.73
C ALA A 50 -13.31 14.57 4.19
N ASP A 51 -14.21 14.11 5.05
CA ASP A 51 -13.94 13.69 6.42
C ASP A 51 -13.79 12.17 6.49
N ALA A 52 -12.91 11.70 7.37
CA ALA A 52 -12.73 10.27 7.61
C ALA A 52 -13.96 9.68 8.30
N ALA A 53 -14.35 8.48 7.91
CA ALA A 53 -15.42 7.72 8.53
C ALA A 53 -14.99 6.26 8.70
N ASP A 54 -15.62 5.54 9.64
CA ASP A 54 -15.29 4.14 9.95
C ASP A 54 -15.47 3.18 8.76
N TRP A 55 -16.22 3.60 7.73
CA TRP A 55 -16.48 2.84 6.52
C TRP A 55 -15.77 3.38 5.27
N GLY A 56 -14.98 4.45 5.39
CA GLY A 56 -14.34 5.12 4.26
C GLY A 56 -14.24 6.64 4.45
N ALA A 57 -14.96 7.40 3.62
CA ALA A 57 -14.89 8.86 3.64
C ALA A 57 -16.24 9.50 3.29
N VAL A 58 -16.53 10.66 3.87
CA VAL A 58 -17.75 11.44 3.64
C VAL A 58 -17.37 12.77 2.98
N PRO A 59 -17.96 13.17 1.85
CA PRO A 59 -17.64 14.42 1.19
C PRO A 59 -17.94 15.62 2.10
N LYS A 60 -17.07 16.64 2.04
CA LYS A 60 -17.35 17.96 2.59
C LYS A 60 -18.21 18.76 1.62
N ASP A 61 -19.14 19.55 2.17
CA ASP A 61 -19.90 20.51 1.36
C ASP A 61 -18.96 21.57 0.76
N ASP A 62 -18.01 22.05 1.56
CA ASP A 62 -16.99 23.00 1.15
C ASP A 62 -15.58 22.38 1.29
N PRO A 63 -14.95 21.93 0.18
CA PRO A 63 -13.59 21.40 0.23
C PRO A 63 -12.56 22.43 0.70
N GLU A 64 -11.75 22.05 1.68
CA GLU A 64 -10.76 22.92 2.32
C GLU A 64 -9.35 22.66 1.75
N LEU A 65 -8.56 23.72 1.58
CA LEU A 65 -7.15 23.53 1.25
C LEU A 65 -6.41 23.03 2.51
N PRO A 66 -5.75 21.87 2.47
CA PRO A 66 -5.05 21.35 3.65
C PRO A 66 -3.87 22.26 3.99
N ALA A 67 -3.62 22.46 5.29
CA ALA A 67 -2.51 23.27 5.79
C ALA A 67 -1.15 22.73 5.32
N THR A 68 -1.04 21.40 5.19
CA THR A 68 0.09 20.70 4.61
C THR A 68 -0.43 19.83 3.47
N MET A 69 0.05 20.07 2.25
CA MET A 69 -0.32 19.22 1.12
C MET A 69 0.18 17.79 1.31
N PRO A 70 -0.63 16.77 0.96
CA PRO A 70 -0.18 15.39 1.00
C PRO A 70 0.98 15.19 0.03
N ARG A 71 1.86 14.24 0.36
CA ARG A 71 3.01 13.94 -0.48
C ARG A 71 2.57 13.48 -1.88
N TRP A 72 3.18 14.06 -2.91
CA TRP A 72 2.86 13.77 -4.30
C TRP A 72 3.06 12.29 -4.66
N ASP A 73 4.10 11.65 -4.13
CA ASP A 73 4.39 10.24 -4.38
C ASP A 73 3.30 9.31 -3.83
N ASP A 74 2.78 9.60 -2.64
CA ASP A 74 1.66 8.85 -2.04
C ASP A 74 0.35 9.05 -2.81
N ILE A 75 0.09 10.27 -3.30
CA ILE A 75 -1.06 10.54 -4.17
C ILE A 75 -0.96 9.75 -5.48
N CYS A 76 0.23 9.68 -6.07
CA CYS A 76 0.44 8.86 -7.27
C CYS A 76 0.11 7.39 -7.02
N ILE A 77 0.47 6.83 -5.85
CA ILE A 77 0.10 5.46 -5.49
C ILE A 77 -1.41 5.30 -5.38
N SER A 78 -2.10 6.23 -4.69
CA SER A 78 -3.56 6.22 -4.56
C SER A 78 -4.24 6.17 -5.94
N VAL A 79 -3.81 7.03 -6.87
CA VAL A 79 -4.34 7.08 -8.24
C VAL A 79 -4.05 5.78 -9.01
N LEU A 80 -2.81 5.30 -9.00
CA LEU A 80 -2.41 4.09 -9.73
C LEU A 80 -3.15 2.85 -9.21
N TRP A 81 -3.26 2.69 -7.89
CA TRP A 81 -3.93 1.53 -7.30
C TRP A 81 -5.42 1.55 -7.55
N LEU A 82 -6.06 2.71 -7.42
CA LEU A 82 -7.48 2.84 -7.70
C LEU A 82 -7.79 2.63 -9.19
N ALA A 83 -6.99 3.20 -10.09
CA ALA A 83 -7.13 2.99 -11.53
C ALA A 83 -6.97 1.51 -11.90
N ASN A 84 -5.99 0.82 -11.31
CA ASN A 84 -5.76 -0.61 -11.55
C ASN A 84 -6.90 -1.47 -10.96
N GLN A 85 -7.37 -1.14 -9.75
CA GLN A 85 -8.49 -1.82 -9.09
C GLN A 85 -9.80 -1.73 -9.91
N GLN A 86 -10.02 -0.62 -10.60
CA GLN A 86 -11.18 -0.39 -11.46
C GLN A 86 -10.95 -0.76 -12.93
N ASN A 87 -9.87 -1.49 -13.25
CA ASN A 87 -9.49 -1.89 -14.60
C ASN A 87 -9.31 -0.71 -15.60
N LYS A 88 -9.08 0.52 -15.10
CA LYS A 88 -8.76 1.70 -15.92
C LYS A 88 -7.27 1.83 -16.22
N LEU A 89 -6.44 1.10 -15.49
CA LEU A 89 -5.02 0.92 -15.74
C LEU A 89 -4.70 -0.57 -15.69
N SER A 90 -3.87 -1.04 -16.61
CA SER A 90 -3.45 -2.44 -16.65
C SER A 90 -1.99 -2.54 -17.04
N PHE A 91 -1.18 -3.06 -16.12
CA PHE A 91 0.24 -3.34 -16.36
C PHE A 91 0.37 -4.57 -17.25
N ARG A 92 1.03 -4.44 -18.39
CA ARG A 92 1.08 -5.47 -19.45
C ARG A 92 2.38 -6.24 -19.44
N LEU A 93 2.35 -7.44 -20.02
CA LEU A 93 3.55 -8.20 -20.36
C LEU A 93 4.35 -7.50 -21.47
N PRO A 94 5.63 -7.84 -21.69
CA PRO A 94 6.46 -7.19 -22.72
C PRO A 94 5.86 -7.23 -24.14
N ASP A 95 5.05 -8.24 -24.44
CA ASP A 95 4.32 -8.39 -25.71
C ASP A 95 2.99 -7.60 -25.77
N GLY A 96 2.67 -6.84 -24.71
CA GLY A 96 1.43 -6.05 -24.57
C GLY A 96 0.22 -6.85 -24.08
N SER A 97 0.32 -8.16 -23.91
CA SER A 97 -0.78 -9.00 -23.47
C SER A 97 -1.05 -8.87 -21.95
N LEU A 98 -2.22 -9.37 -21.53
CA LEU A 98 -2.50 -9.58 -20.11
C LEU A 98 -1.88 -10.90 -19.64
N PRO A 99 -1.47 -11.00 -18.37
CA PRO A 99 -1.11 -12.29 -17.79
C PRO A 99 -2.29 -13.27 -17.88
N PRO A 100 -2.04 -14.57 -18.04
CA PRO A 100 -3.09 -15.57 -18.00
C PRO A 100 -3.81 -15.58 -16.65
N THR A 101 -5.13 -15.66 -16.67
CA THR A 101 -5.94 -15.84 -15.46
C THR A 101 -5.66 -17.22 -14.88
N ARG A 102 -5.16 -17.26 -13.64
CA ARG A 102 -4.95 -18.50 -12.88
C ARG A 102 -6.10 -18.71 -11.89
N ILE A 103 -6.72 -19.88 -11.92
CA ILE A 103 -7.72 -20.30 -10.92
C ILE A 103 -7.12 -21.39 -10.03
N GLY A 104 -7.26 -21.21 -8.70
CA GLY A 104 -6.77 -22.17 -7.70
C GLY A 104 -5.25 -22.39 -7.77
N ASN A 105 -4.82 -23.63 -7.50
CA ASN A 105 -3.40 -24.02 -7.42
C ASN A 105 -2.72 -24.20 -8.81
N GLY A 106 -3.05 -23.37 -9.81
CA GLY A 106 -2.25 -23.28 -11.04
C GLY A 106 -2.94 -23.64 -12.35
N PHE A 107 -4.26 -23.80 -12.39
CA PHE A 107 -4.95 -23.95 -13.68
C PHE A 107 -4.98 -22.61 -14.41
N VAL A 108 -4.40 -22.58 -15.61
CA VAL A 108 -4.44 -21.42 -16.51
C VAL A 108 -5.67 -21.54 -17.39
N ILE A 109 -6.57 -20.57 -17.30
CA ILE A 109 -7.63 -20.41 -18.30
C ILE A 109 -7.07 -19.54 -19.42
N ALA A 110 -6.87 -20.14 -20.57
CA ALA A 110 -6.60 -19.44 -21.81
C ALA A 110 -7.84 -19.56 -22.70
N MET A 111 -8.30 -18.43 -23.24
CA MET A 111 -9.28 -18.45 -24.31
C MET A 111 -8.61 -19.08 -25.53
N LYS A 112 -9.28 -20.04 -26.18
CA LYS A 112 -8.82 -20.57 -27.46
C LYS A 112 -9.06 -19.49 -28.53
N ASP A 113 -8.01 -19.08 -29.23
CA ASP A 113 -8.02 -18.03 -30.25
C ASP A 113 -8.49 -16.65 -29.75
N PRO A 114 -7.82 -16.05 -28.74
CA PRO A 114 -8.20 -14.75 -28.23
C PRO A 114 -8.00 -13.67 -29.30
N PRO A 115 -8.86 -12.62 -29.33
CA PRO A 115 -8.56 -11.45 -30.14
C PRO A 115 -7.21 -10.85 -29.72
N PRO A 116 -6.47 -10.21 -30.64
CA PRO A 116 -5.21 -9.59 -30.30
C PRO A 116 -5.41 -8.59 -29.15
N PRO A 117 -4.49 -8.55 -28.17
CA PRO A 117 -4.63 -7.65 -27.03
C PRO A 117 -4.61 -6.20 -27.52
N PRO A 118 -5.37 -5.30 -26.88
CA PRO A 118 -5.30 -3.87 -27.18
C PRO A 118 -3.87 -3.36 -27.01
N THR A 119 -3.40 -2.57 -27.97
CA THR A 119 -2.05 -2.01 -27.98
C THR A 119 -1.83 -1.13 -26.75
N PRO A 120 -0.78 -1.36 -25.94
CA PRO A 120 -0.42 -0.48 -24.84
C PRO A 120 -0.23 0.97 -25.30
N ASN A 121 -0.86 1.93 -24.62
CA ASN A 121 -0.69 3.37 -24.89
C ASN A 121 0.33 4.05 -23.95
N ILE A 122 0.93 3.28 -23.03
CA ILE A 122 2.10 3.68 -22.24
C ILE A 122 3.22 2.68 -22.53
N ILE A 123 4.26 3.13 -23.23
CA ILE A 123 5.40 2.29 -23.61
C ILE A 123 6.37 2.07 -22.44
N ALA A 124 7.06 0.93 -22.48
CA ALA A 124 8.12 0.57 -21.54
C ALA A 124 9.30 1.55 -21.63
N ARG A 125 9.79 2.05 -20.49
CA ARG A 125 10.94 2.95 -20.35
C ARG A 125 11.55 2.83 -18.96
N PHE A 126 12.83 3.18 -18.80
CA PHE A 126 13.51 3.24 -17.50
C PHE A 126 13.41 1.92 -16.68
N GLY A 127 13.46 0.77 -17.34
CA GLY A 127 13.30 -0.53 -16.69
C GLY A 127 11.87 -0.89 -16.28
N LEU A 128 10.89 -0.04 -16.60
CA LEU A 128 9.46 -0.27 -16.35
C LEU A 128 8.81 -0.89 -17.58
N GLY A 129 7.84 -1.79 -17.35
CA GLY A 129 7.09 -2.44 -18.43
C GLY A 129 6.07 -1.51 -19.09
N CYS A 130 5.40 -1.99 -20.15
CA CYS A 130 4.33 -1.23 -20.80
C CYS A 130 3.01 -1.36 -20.03
N ALA A 131 2.09 -0.44 -20.27
CA ALA A 131 0.76 -0.46 -19.70
C ALA A 131 -0.29 0.04 -20.70
N LEU A 132 -1.53 -0.40 -20.49
CA LEU A 132 -2.69 0.17 -21.12
C LEU A 132 -3.48 0.95 -20.07
N CYS A 133 -3.73 2.21 -20.35
CA CYS A 133 -4.51 3.11 -19.52
C CYS A 133 -5.70 3.64 -20.32
N ASN A 134 -6.86 3.78 -19.68
CA ASN A 134 -8.02 4.37 -20.33
C ASN A 134 -7.81 5.86 -20.61
N ASP A 135 -8.47 6.37 -21.64
CA ASP A 135 -8.35 7.76 -22.08
C ASP A 135 -8.82 8.78 -21.02
N ASP A 136 -9.66 8.38 -20.07
CA ASP A 136 -10.10 9.23 -18.94
C ASP A 136 -9.06 9.35 -17.81
N VAL A 137 -8.07 8.44 -17.76
CA VAL A 137 -7.03 8.40 -16.70
C VAL A 137 -5.68 8.85 -17.23
N LEU A 138 -5.38 8.62 -18.51
CA LEU A 138 -4.09 8.97 -19.11
C LEU A 138 -3.72 10.46 -18.94
N PRO A 139 -4.62 11.44 -19.15
CA PRO A 139 -4.31 12.86 -18.92
C PRO A 139 -3.92 13.15 -17.46
N LEU A 140 -4.57 12.49 -16.50
CA LEU A 140 -4.24 12.64 -15.08
C LEU A 140 -2.84 12.07 -14.78
N LEU A 141 -2.48 10.93 -15.35
CA LEU A 141 -1.13 10.37 -15.19
C LEU A 141 -0.06 11.27 -15.83
N GLN A 142 -0.38 11.96 -16.92
CA GLN A 142 0.50 12.94 -17.55
C GLN A 142 0.66 14.20 -16.68
N GLN A 143 -0.45 14.70 -16.14
CA GLN A 143 -0.47 15.86 -15.24
C GLN A 143 0.29 15.59 -13.94
N LEU A 144 0.19 14.37 -13.41
CA LEU A 144 0.99 13.92 -12.27
C LEU A 144 2.47 13.72 -12.63
N GLY A 145 2.86 13.82 -13.91
CA GLY A 145 4.25 13.64 -14.34
C GLY A 145 4.71 12.18 -14.40
N LEU A 146 3.79 11.20 -14.30
CA LEU A 146 4.10 9.78 -14.37
C LEU A 146 4.29 9.30 -15.82
N VAL A 147 3.60 9.94 -16.77
CA VAL A 147 3.65 9.61 -18.20
C VAL A 147 4.01 10.85 -19.02
N SER A 148 4.91 10.69 -19.99
CA SER A 148 5.22 11.75 -20.95
C SER A 148 5.58 11.14 -22.31
N ASN A 149 5.15 11.80 -23.40
CA ASN A 149 5.38 11.34 -24.77
C ASN A 149 4.98 9.86 -24.98
N GLY A 150 3.88 9.42 -24.36
CA GLY A 150 3.36 8.05 -24.49
C GLY A 150 4.15 6.96 -23.75
N GLY A 151 5.00 7.29 -22.77
CA GLY A 151 5.70 6.29 -21.94
C GLY A 151 5.96 6.77 -20.52
N TRP A 152 6.34 5.85 -19.64
CA TRP A 152 6.67 6.18 -18.26
C TRP A 152 7.82 7.18 -18.17
N THR A 153 7.77 8.07 -17.19
CA THR A 153 8.86 9.00 -16.87
C THR A 153 9.85 8.39 -15.89
N GLN A 154 11.02 9.01 -15.74
CA GLN A 154 11.99 8.58 -14.72
C GLN A 154 11.43 8.75 -13.30
N GLN A 155 10.58 9.78 -13.06
CA GLN A 155 9.94 10.00 -11.77
C GLN A 155 8.98 8.87 -11.39
N ALA A 156 8.34 8.24 -12.40
CA ALA A 156 7.44 7.11 -12.18
C ALA A 156 8.16 5.84 -11.68
N GLU A 157 9.48 5.75 -11.84
CA GLU A 157 10.26 4.55 -11.50
C GLU A 157 10.10 4.15 -10.03
N PHE A 158 10.43 5.04 -9.10
CA PHE A 158 10.32 4.74 -7.67
C PHE A 158 8.86 4.60 -7.21
N ILE A 159 7.91 5.27 -7.85
CA ILE A 159 6.47 5.07 -7.59
C ILE A 159 6.04 3.65 -7.99
N LEU A 160 6.52 3.17 -9.14
CA LEU A 160 6.18 1.83 -9.63
C LEU A 160 6.96 0.73 -8.93
N TRP A 161 8.11 1.02 -8.30
CA TRP A 161 8.75 0.10 -7.34
C TRP A 161 7.87 -0.14 -6.11
N ARG A 162 7.22 0.91 -5.57
CA ARG A 162 6.29 0.79 -4.44
C ARG A 162 5.06 -0.04 -4.79
N THR A 163 4.54 0.13 -6.01
CA THR A 163 3.43 -0.69 -6.54
C THR A 163 3.88 -2.12 -6.84
N SER A 164 5.09 -2.28 -7.39
CA SER A 164 5.65 -3.53 -7.92
C SER A 164 4.63 -4.38 -8.67
N PRO A 165 4.12 -3.91 -9.82
CA PRO A 165 3.10 -4.63 -10.58
C PRO A 165 3.48 -6.09 -10.79
N LYS A 166 2.60 -7.03 -10.41
CA LYS A 166 2.89 -8.48 -10.45
C LYS A 166 3.30 -9.00 -11.83
N ASN A 167 2.88 -8.29 -12.88
CA ASN A 167 3.14 -8.65 -14.28
C ASN A 167 4.53 -8.20 -14.74
N TRP A 168 5.21 -7.40 -13.93
CA TRP A 168 6.56 -6.95 -14.19
C TRP A 168 7.51 -7.62 -13.20
N SER A 169 8.60 -8.18 -13.70
CA SER A 169 9.69 -8.69 -12.87
C SER A 169 10.63 -7.56 -12.47
N LEU A 170 10.14 -6.63 -11.63
CA LEU A 170 10.96 -5.53 -11.13
C LEU A 170 11.94 -6.04 -10.06
N GLU A 171 13.21 -6.14 -10.41
CA GLU A 171 14.28 -6.66 -9.54
C GLU A 171 15.02 -5.55 -8.79
N PHE A 172 14.31 -4.69 -8.06
CA PHE A 172 14.92 -3.56 -7.37
C PHE A 172 15.77 -3.96 -6.16
N LEU A 173 15.64 -5.18 -5.63
CA LEU A 173 16.42 -5.66 -4.48
C LEU A 173 17.93 -5.77 -4.75
N ARG A 174 18.31 -5.84 -6.03
CA ARG A 174 19.71 -5.91 -6.49
C ARG A 174 20.21 -4.58 -7.06
N ASP A 175 19.33 -3.58 -7.15
CA ASP A 175 19.68 -2.26 -7.67
C ASP A 175 20.55 -1.51 -6.65
N GLU A 176 21.64 -0.91 -7.11
CA GLU A 176 22.58 -0.17 -6.27
C GLU A 176 21.87 0.94 -5.47
N ARG A 177 20.88 1.60 -6.07
CA ARG A 177 20.11 2.67 -5.41
C ARG A 177 19.30 2.14 -4.23
N PHE A 178 18.76 0.93 -4.34
CA PHE A 178 18.08 0.28 -3.22
C PHE A 178 19.07 -0.15 -2.14
N LEU A 179 20.20 -0.76 -2.51
CA LEU A 179 21.22 -1.20 -1.57
C LEU A 179 21.82 -0.02 -0.78
N ASP A 180 22.08 1.09 -1.46
CA ASP A 180 22.54 2.35 -0.86
C ASP A 180 21.48 2.93 0.08
N ALA A 181 20.20 2.90 -0.33
CA ALA A 181 19.10 3.35 0.51
C ALA A 181 18.97 2.50 1.79
N VAL A 182 19.19 1.17 1.72
CA VAL A 182 19.22 0.30 2.91
C VAL A 182 20.38 0.68 3.82
N GLN A 183 21.57 0.90 3.27
CA GLN A 183 22.73 1.33 4.04
C GLN A 183 22.47 2.65 4.75
N LYS A 184 21.98 3.64 4.02
CA LYS A 184 21.62 4.96 4.56
C LYS A 184 20.57 4.81 5.66
N ALA A 185 19.47 4.10 5.40
CA ALA A 185 18.40 3.90 6.38
C ALA A 185 18.88 3.21 7.66
N THR A 186 19.81 2.26 7.56
CA THR A 186 20.37 1.57 8.73
C THR A 186 21.27 2.48 9.57
N VAL A 187 22.06 3.35 8.92
CA VAL A 187 23.03 4.24 9.61
C VAL A 187 22.34 5.48 10.19
N THR A 188 21.29 5.97 9.54
CA THR A 188 20.61 7.22 9.92
C THR A 188 19.24 6.98 10.56
N ILE A 189 18.99 5.78 11.07
CA ILE A 189 17.73 5.49 11.77
C ILE A 189 17.65 6.33 13.05
N PRO A 190 16.54 7.06 13.28
CA PRO A 190 16.34 7.78 14.52
C PRO A 190 16.28 6.83 15.72
N ASP A 191 16.75 7.29 16.89
CA ASP A 191 16.81 6.50 18.12
C ASP A 191 15.42 6.03 18.54
N GLU A 192 14.40 6.88 18.40
CA GLU A 192 13.01 6.53 18.74
C GLU A 192 12.46 5.41 17.85
N ILE A 193 12.83 5.39 16.56
CA ILE A 193 12.43 4.34 15.64
C ILE A 193 13.20 3.04 15.94
N THR A 194 14.48 3.16 16.28
CA THR A 194 15.30 2.00 16.69
C THR A 194 14.74 1.35 17.95
N ALA A 195 14.33 2.14 18.93
CA ALA A 195 13.69 1.68 20.16
C ALA A 195 12.34 0.98 19.86
N GLU A 196 11.47 1.61 19.04
CA GLU A 196 10.18 1.04 18.65
C GLU A 196 10.36 -0.31 17.93
N ILE A 197 11.28 -0.40 16.97
CA ILE A 197 11.57 -1.67 16.27
C ILE A 197 12.12 -2.72 17.26
N SER A 198 13.02 -2.32 18.15
CA SER A 198 13.60 -3.24 19.14
C SER A 198 12.51 -3.83 20.03
N GLU A 199 11.62 -2.99 20.57
CA GLU A 199 10.47 -3.41 21.38
C GLU A 199 9.54 -4.36 20.60
N LEU A 200 9.18 -4.01 19.35
CA LEU A 200 8.32 -4.85 18.52
C LEU A 200 8.92 -6.22 18.21
N THR A 201 10.25 -6.32 18.17
CA THR A 201 10.93 -7.60 17.92
C THR A 201 11.11 -8.45 19.19
N GLU A 202 10.77 -7.96 20.37
CA GLU A 202 10.80 -8.74 21.61
C GLU A 202 9.44 -9.42 21.85
N ILE A 203 9.47 -10.75 21.95
CA ILE A 203 8.30 -11.56 22.30
C ILE A 203 8.69 -12.42 23.51
N SER A 204 8.16 -12.05 24.67
CA SER A 204 8.33 -12.79 25.93
C SER A 204 7.27 -13.87 26.09
N GLU A 205 7.46 -14.77 27.07
CA GLU A 205 6.42 -15.73 27.47
C GLU A 205 5.17 -15.03 28.02
N GLU A 206 5.33 -13.88 28.67
CA GLU A 206 4.23 -13.06 29.16
C GLU A 206 3.32 -12.60 28.02
N HIS A 207 3.88 -12.11 26.91
CA HIS A 207 3.08 -11.76 25.73
C HIS A 207 2.29 -12.95 25.17
N ILE A 208 2.85 -14.16 25.24
CA ILE A 208 2.19 -15.39 24.79
C ILE A 208 1.02 -15.74 25.73
N ASP A 209 1.26 -15.69 27.04
CA ASP A 209 0.25 -15.96 28.06
C ASP A 209 -0.89 -14.95 28.01
N GLU A 210 -0.60 -13.66 27.85
CA GLU A 210 -1.60 -12.60 27.68
C GLU A 210 -2.48 -12.83 26.45
N LEU A 211 -1.89 -13.22 25.31
CA LEU A 211 -2.67 -13.51 24.10
C LEU A 211 -3.58 -14.72 24.29
N ILE A 212 -3.09 -15.78 24.95
CA ILE A 212 -3.88 -16.97 25.25
C ILE A 212 -5.03 -16.61 26.19
N ALA A 213 -4.76 -15.90 27.28
CA ALA A 213 -5.77 -15.47 28.25
C ALA A 213 -6.85 -14.58 27.60
N TRP A 214 -6.44 -13.65 26.72
CA TRP A 214 -7.39 -12.84 25.95
C TRP A 214 -8.28 -13.69 25.04
N HIS A 215 -7.71 -14.71 24.38
CA HIS A 215 -8.49 -15.65 23.56
C HIS A 215 -9.45 -16.49 24.41
N GLU A 216 -9.04 -16.93 25.60
CA GLU A 216 -9.91 -17.64 26.55
C GLU A 216 -11.09 -16.78 26.97
N GLU A 217 -10.85 -15.52 27.34
CA GLU A 217 -11.87 -14.54 27.70
C GLU A 217 -12.85 -14.30 26.53
N LYS A 218 -12.34 -14.03 25.32
CA LYS A 218 -13.21 -13.79 24.15
C LYS A 218 -14.00 -15.02 23.73
N LEU A 219 -13.47 -16.22 23.94
CA LEU A 219 -14.23 -17.44 23.74
C LEU A 219 -15.31 -17.60 24.81
N ALA A 220 -15.02 -17.31 26.09
CA ALA A 220 -16.01 -17.35 27.17
C ALA A 220 -17.16 -16.35 26.94
N GLU A 221 -16.84 -15.08 26.63
CA GLU A 221 -17.81 -14.05 26.25
C GLU A 221 -18.68 -14.49 25.06
N GLY A 222 -18.05 -15.06 24.04
CA GLY A 222 -18.76 -15.59 22.88
C GLY A 222 -19.68 -16.75 23.22
N ARG A 223 -19.26 -17.66 24.12
CA ARG A 223 -20.07 -18.80 24.57
C ARG A 223 -21.29 -18.34 25.35
N GLU A 224 -21.13 -17.32 26.18
CA GLU A 224 -22.23 -16.70 26.92
C GLU A 224 -23.23 -16.05 25.95
N LYS A 225 -22.74 -15.25 25.00
CA LYS A 225 -23.59 -14.47 24.08
C LYS A 225 -24.31 -15.32 23.03
N TYR A 226 -23.63 -16.34 22.48
CA TYR A 226 -24.13 -17.12 21.33
C TYR A 226 -24.49 -18.57 21.68
N GLY A 227 -24.33 -18.95 22.95
CA GLY A 227 -24.65 -20.26 23.48
C GLY A 227 -23.56 -21.33 23.30
N PRO A 228 -23.71 -22.48 23.99
CA PRO A 228 -22.67 -23.50 24.08
C PRO A 228 -22.37 -24.19 22.74
N LYS A 229 -23.32 -24.17 21.79
CA LYS A 229 -23.17 -24.78 20.45
C LYS A 229 -22.63 -23.84 19.38
N ALA A 230 -22.28 -22.60 19.73
CA ALA A 230 -21.69 -21.65 18.78
C ALA A 230 -20.42 -22.23 18.13
N ARG A 231 -20.16 -21.96 16.86
CA ARG A 231 -18.89 -22.37 16.23
C ARG A 231 -17.85 -21.28 16.44
N LEU A 232 -17.38 -21.18 17.68
CA LEU A 232 -16.26 -20.32 18.04
C LEU A 232 -14.96 -21.10 17.84
N GLY A 233 -13.87 -20.40 17.49
CA GLY A 233 -12.55 -21.01 17.34
C GLY A 233 -12.04 -21.66 18.63
N GLU A 234 -10.83 -22.17 18.57
CA GLU A 234 -10.15 -22.77 19.73
C GLU A 234 -9.14 -21.79 20.33
N VAL A 235 -8.87 -21.95 21.63
CA VAL A 235 -7.75 -21.26 22.29
C VAL A 235 -6.47 -21.69 21.56
N PRO A 236 -5.63 -20.75 21.11
CA PRO A 236 -4.40 -21.11 20.40
C PRO A 236 -3.43 -21.85 21.32
N THR A 237 -2.69 -22.82 20.78
CA THR A 237 -1.51 -23.37 21.47
C THR A 237 -0.45 -22.28 21.64
N ARG A 238 0.51 -22.46 22.56
CA ARG A 238 1.63 -21.52 22.73
C ARG A 238 2.37 -21.24 21.42
N GLU A 239 2.62 -22.26 20.61
CA GLU A 239 3.30 -22.11 19.31
C GLU A 239 2.47 -21.31 18.32
N ARG A 240 1.13 -21.53 18.30
CA ARG A 240 0.23 -20.77 17.44
C ARG A 240 0.11 -19.32 17.90
N ALA A 241 0.02 -19.09 19.20
CA ALA A 241 0.03 -17.77 19.82
C ALA A 241 1.32 -17.03 19.48
N LYS A 242 2.48 -17.67 19.64
CA LYS A 242 3.79 -17.11 19.25
C LYS A 242 3.83 -16.72 17.76
N ARG A 243 3.42 -17.59 16.84
CA ARG A 243 3.36 -17.25 15.40
C ARG A 243 2.40 -16.10 15.09
N SER A 244 1.27 -16.03 15.81
CA SER A 244 0.32 -14.93 15.68
C SER A 244 0.94 -13.60 16.12
N LEU A 245 1.67 -13.60 17.24
CA LEU A 245 2.42 -12.44 17.71
C LEU A 245 3.52 -12.05 16.73
N GLU A 246 4.31 -13.00 16.22
CA GLU A 246 5.34 -12.73 15.21
C GLU A 246 4.74 -12.05 13.97
N PHE A 247 3.61 -12.55 13.47
CA PHE A 247 2.89 -11.93 12.35
C PHE A 247 2.39 -10.53 12.68
N SER A 248 1.72 -10.35 13.82
CA SER A 248 1.20 -9.05 14.26
C SER A 248 2.33 -8.01 14.43
N ARG A 249 3.43 -8.40 15.06
CA ARG A 249 4.60 -7.55 15.28
C ARG A 249 5.33 -7.23 13.97
N ARG A 250 5.45 -8.18 13.03
CA ARG A 250 5.94 -7.87 11.66
C ARG A 250 5.10 -6.80 10.99
N ASN A 251 3.77 -6.92 11.05
CA ASN A 251 2.87 -5.92 10.48
C ASN A 251 3.04 -4.57 11.17
N ALA A 252 3.19 -4.53 12.50
CA ALA A 252 3.44 -3.30 13.24
C ALA A 252 4.75 -2.61 12.77
N ILE A 253 5.81 -3.39 12.52
CA ILE A 253 7.06 -2.86 11.96
C ILE A 253 6.84 -2.37 10.52
N ASP A 254 6.05 -3.08 9.68
CA ASP A 254 5.69 -2.59 8.34
C ASP A 254 5.06 -1.18 8.42
N TRP A 255 4.15 -0.94 9.38
CA TRP A 255 3.55 0.37 9.61
C TRP A 255 4.55 1.47 9.99
N VAL A 256 5.64 1.15 10.68
CA VAL A 256 6.73 2.11 10.92
C VAL A 256 7.31 2.59 9.59
N PHE A 257 7.61 1.67 8.67
CA PHE A 257 8.19 2.02 7.37
C PHE A 257 7.17 2.72 6.44
N PHE A 258 5.90 2.29 6.44
CA PHE A 258 4.85 2.95 5.66
C PHE A 258 4.70 4.43 6.02
N ARG A 259 4.80 4.76 7.32
CA ARG A 259 4.61 6.12 7.85
C ARG A 259 5.86 6.99 7.80
N ARG A 260 7.04 6.39 7.96
CA ARG A 260 8.25 7.13 8.32
C ARG A 260 9.38 7.01 7.32
N TRP A 261 9.24 6.28 6.21
CA TRP A 261 10.37 6.08 5.29
C TRP A 261 10.00 6.21 3.81
N ARG A 262 10.87 6.84 3.01
CA ARG A 262 10.77 6.92 1.54
C ARG A 262 12.15 6.71 0.92
N ILE A 263 12.23 6.10 -0.27
CA ILE A 263 13.54 5.77 -0.89
C ILE A 263 14.38 7.01 -1.23
N VAL A 264 13.74 8.09 -1.65
CA VAL A 264 14.43 9.34 -2.02
C VAL A 264 14.86 10.11 -0.77
N ASP A 265 13.97 10.21 0.22
CA ASP A 265 14.16 11.10 1.38
C ASP A 265 14.90 10.39 2.53
N GLY A 266 14.72 9.09 2.68
CA GLY A 266 15.11 8.32 3.86
C GLY A 266 14.03 8.37 4.95
N TRP A 267 14.44 8.51 6.20
CA TRP A 267 13.53 8.66 7.34
C TRP A 267 12.91 10.05 7.35
N LEU A 268 11.58 10.10 7.36
CA LEU A 268 10.78 11.32 7.38
C LEU A 268 10.79 11.96 8.78
N SER A 269 10.91 13.28 8.83
CA SER A 269 10.63 14.05 10.04
C SER A 269 9.16 13.94 10.44
N THR A 270 8.82 14.33 11.68
CA THR A 270 7.42 14.35 12.16
C THR A 270 6.50 15.11 11.21
N LYS A 271 6.93 16.31 10.78
CA LYS A 271 6.17 17.14 9.83
C LYS A 271 5.98 16.46 8.47
N GLU A 272 7.02 15.80 7.95
CA GLU A 272 6.91 15.08 6.67
C GLU A 272 6.01 13.84 6.77
N SER A 273 6.00 13.16 7.92
CA SER A 273 5.08 12.04 8.15
C SER A 273 3.62 12.48 8.29
N GLU A 274 3.34 13.71 8.75
CA GLU A 274 1.97 14.25 8.76
C GLU A 274 1.43 14.46 7.34
N ALA A 275 2.31 14.75 6.38
CA ALA A 275 1.97 14.88 4.97
C ALA A 275 1.83 13.51 4.25
N ALA A 276 2.33 12.44 4.85
CA ALA A 276 2.29 11.11 4.24
C ALA A 276 0.87 10.52 4.30
N LEU A 277 0.55 9.68 3.31
CA LEU A 277 -0.52 8.70 3.43
C LEU A 277 0.06 7.41 4.00
N ASP A 278 -0.73 6.70 4.80
CA ASP A 278 -0.34 5.35 5.22
C ASP A 278 -0.60 4.37 4.07
N ILE A 279 0.35 4.29 3.14
CA ILE A 279 0.31 3.36 2.02
C ILE A 279 0.65 1.95 2.52
N PHE A 280 -0.34 1.28 3.12
CA PHE A 280 -0.17 -0.11 3.54
C PHE A 280 -0.10 -1.05 2.33
N HIS A 281 0.68 -2.12 2.45
CA HIS A 281 1.10 -3.01 1.35
C HIS A 281 2.10 -2.42 0.34
N ASP A 282 2.76 -1.30 0.65
CA ASP A 282 3.87 -0.76 -0.14
C ASP A 282 5.02 -1.79 -0.22
N ARG A 283 5.26 -2.33 -1.41
CA ARG A 283 6.23 -3.42 -1.64
C ARG A 283 7.67 -2.97 -1.44
N LEU A 284 7.95 -1.70 -1.72
CA LEU A 284 9.28 -1.14 -1.54
C LEU A 284 9.56 -0.90 -0.05
N ALA A 285 8.60 -0.36 0.68
CA ALA A 285 8.72 -0.16 2.13
C ALA A 285 8.83 -1.49 2.89
N ILE A 286 8.05 -2.52 2.52
CA ILE A 286 8.19 -3.88 3.08
C ILE A 286 9.61 -4.42 2.82
N SER A 287 10.11 -4.28 1.59
CA SER A 287 11.45 -4.76 1.23
C SER A 287 12.56 -4.02 1.99
N MET A 288 12.39 -2.71 2.17
CA MET A 288 13.29 -1.87 2.98
C MET A 288 13.28 -2.34 4.44
N ARG A 289 12.09 -2.52 5.03
CA ARG A 289 11.95 -3.07 6.38
C ARG A 289 12.71 -4.38 6.54
N ARG A 290 12.47 -5.36 5.66
CA ARG A 290 13.14 -6.67 5.72
C ARG A 290 14.65 -6.52 5.76
N SER A 291 15.18 -5.65 4.92
CA SER A 291 16.61 -5.42 4.77
C SER A 291 17.21 -4.71 5.99
N VAL A 292 16.53 -3.71 6.54
CA VAL A 292 16.97 -2.96 7.73
C VAL A 292 16.87 -3.83 8.99
N VAL A 293 15.73 -4.48 9.22
CA VAL A 293 15.53 -5.36 10.39
C VAL A 293 16.54 -6.51 10.40
N LYS A 294 16.87 -7.08 9.24
CA LYS A 294 17.91 -8.10 9.13
C LYS A 294 19.29 -7.62 9.56
N ARG A 295 19.59 -6.33 9.37
CA ARG A 295 20.87 -5.71 9.80
C ARG A 295 20.86 -5.35 11.29
N LEU A 296 19.74 -4.85 11.81
CA LEU A 296 19.60 -4.45 13.21
C LEU A 296 19.46 -5.66 14.16
N HIS A 297 18.72 -6.68 13.75
CA HIS A 297 18.41 -7.85 14.57
C HIS A 297 18.69 -9.18 13.82
N PRO A 298 19.96 -9.47 13.47
CA PRO A 298 20.32 -10.63 12.64
C PRO A 298 19.95 -11.98 13.27
N SER A 299 19.79 -12.04 14.60
CA SER A 299 19.40 -13.24 15.34
C SER A 299 17.89 -13.54 15.34
N LYS A 300 17.06 -12.67 14.73
CA LYS A 300 15.59 -12.78 14.77
C LYS A 300 14.97 -13.02 13.38
N PRO A 301 15.24 -14.17 12.74
CA PRO A 301 14.83 -14.45 11.36
C PRO A 301 13.32 -14.44 11.12
N GLN A 302 12.52 -14.70 12.16
CA GLN A 302 11.07 -14.62 12.11
C GLN A 302 10.56 -13.22 11.71
N PHE A 303 11.37 -12.16 11.80
CA PHE A 303 10.99 -10.82 11.34
C PHE A 303 11.52 -10.46 9.94
N PHE A 304 12.19 -11.37 9.22
CA PHE A 304 12.75 -11.10 7.88
C PHE A 304 11.80 -11.47 6.74
N GLU A 305 10.69 -12.12 7.04
CA GLU A 305 9.66 -12.50 6.07
C GLU A 305 8.89 -11.29 5.56
#